data_AF-A0A2H9QCU5-F1
#
_entry.id   AF-A0A2H9QCU5-F1
#
_cell.length_a   1.000
_cell.length_b   1.000
_cell.length_c   1.000
_cell.angle_alpha   90.00
_cell.angle_beta   90.00
_cell.angle_gamma   90.00
#
_symmetry.space_group_name_H-M   'P 1'
#
loop_
_entity.id
_entity.type
_entity.pdbx_description
1 polymer ?
#
loop_
_entity_poly.entity_id
_entity_poly.type
_entity_poly.pdbx_seq_one_letter_code
_entity_poly.pdbx_strand_id
1 'polypeptide(L)'
;IEIYPPLAGNGREKHIPPQFISAPDEYVSQMLRAIFDGDGTFSHHHIGLVGENKTFILQVQLLLLRFGIRSVVFKDKTVFRLNITGKENLGMYRDAIGFLSKKKGGRLTEYLLRDGAYRNTTDVIPNCATPVFNLLKVLKIPENETFGYGLHEQKKGYCFTRKNFIALCKRMREKVATMNDMLKHIESCSFDELLSMRVGLNISQRDLASCASVTRSAISYWEKKRISTGRYSAMLRAVLLSMLSHEKELAKLEKLAYGDVGVVRIKRIEKVPNNGDKWVYDVTIEPNRAFISECTVLHNTISVAKAGMVAKFRAKTAILAAANPKRGRFDNNMLLAEQFDIPPTLLSRFDLIFPIRDIMDKKKDSELADHILNSHISSLRSMPVFERTFDIIEKNLLKKYVAYARQTVRPVLGDEAKDRIKDFYVQLRKLGKQDGAVPITPRQIEGLIRLSEASAKIRLSEKVELGDAERAIRLTEFVLRQIMYDKEIGRYDVDIVNIGAPKSHMDNTNTIVNIIRQMQSEFDKVEVAKVIEEAEKTYKIERHKVERIIQELRIRNEIYSAPEDGYSYIKLVSGEL
;
A
#
# COMPACT_ATOMS: atom_id res chain seq x y z
N ILE A 1 23.20 -35.00 -20.52
CA ILE A 1 22.74 -33.59 -20.42
C ILE A 1 23.24 -32.92 -21.69
N GLU A 2 22.40 -32.84 -22.72
CA GLU A 2 22.73 -32.08 -23.93
C GLU A 2 22.89 -30.62 -23.54
N ILE A 3 24.15 -30.16 -23.50
CA ILE A 3 24.45 -28.74 -23.40
C ILE A 3 24.27 -28.18 -24.81
N TYR A 4 23.01 -28.04 -25.24
CA TYR A 4 22.71 -26.99 -26.22
C TYR A 4 23.28 -25.71 -25.62
N PRO A 5 24.06 -24.87 -26.32
CA PRO A 5 24.48 -23.60 -25.77
C PRO A 5 23.45 -22.56 -26.17
N PRO A 6 22.53 -22.11 -25.28
CA PRO A 6 21.64 -20.97 -25.54
C PRO A 6 22.34 -19.71 -26.06
N LEU A 7 23.65 -19.63 -25.86
CA LEU A 7 24.52 -18.52 -26.25
C LEU A 7 25.13 -18.68 -27.65
N ALA A 8 25.11 -19.87 -28.25
CA ALA A 8 25.71 -20.17 -29.56
C ALA A 8 24.67 -20.29 -30.69
N GLY A 9 23.37 -20.18 -30.37
CA GLY A 9 22.29 -20.22 -31.36
C GLY A 9 22.14 -18.93 -32.17
N ASN A 10 21.15 -18.91 -33.07
CA ASN A 10 20.80 -17.75 -33.88
C ASN A 10 20.57 -16.51 -32.99
N GLY A 11 21.03 -15.33 -33.41
CA GLY A 11 20.96 -14.09 -32.62
C GLY A 11 19.55 -13.72 -32.14
N ARG A 12 18.51 -14.21 -32.82
CA ARG A 12 17.09 -14.05 -32.45
C ARG A 12 16.62 -15.00 -31.36
N GLU A 13 17.28 -16.13 -31.16
CA GLU A 13 16.89 -17.17 -30.18
C GLU A 13 17.83 -17.21 -28.96
N LYS A 14 18.91 -16.43 -28.99
CA LYS A 14 19.83 -16.26 -27.86
C LYS A 14 19.04 -15.90 -26.59
N HIS A 15 19.38 -16.56 -25.49
CA HIS A 15 18.87 -16.26 -24.15
C HIS A 15 19.89 -16.71 -23.10
N ILE A 16 19.85 -16.09 -21.92
CA ILE A 16 20.67 -16.54 -20.79
C ILE A 16 20.07 -17.85 -20.24
N PRO A 17 20.87 -18.92 -20.07
CA PRO A 17 20.38 -20.15 -19.45
C PRO A 17 19.86 -19.87 -18.03
N PRO A 18 18.70 -20.42 -17.63
CA PRO A 18 18.11 -20.15 -16.31
C PRO A 18 19.06 -20.44 -15.14
N GLN A 19 19.96 -21.41 -15.29
CA GLN A 19 20.95 -21.79 -14.28
C GLN A 19 21.90 -20.64 -13.92
N PHE A 20 22.25 -19.78 -14.90
CA PHE A 20 23.10 -18.61 -14.66
C PHE A 20 22.37 -17.45 -14.00
N ILE A 21 21.03 -17.42 -14.05
CA ILE A 21 20.25 -16.40 -13.35
C ILE A 21 20.38 -16.59 -11.83
N SER A 22 20.41 -17.84 -11.36
CA SER A 22 20.57 -18.20 -9.94
C SER A 22 21.98 -18.60 -9.52
N ALA A 23 22.95 -18.62 -10.45
CA ALA A 23 24.33 -19.01 -10.14
C ALA A 23 25.04 -17.99 -9.22
N PRO A 24 26.07 -18.40 -8.45
CA PRO A 24 26.96 -17.49 -7.73
C PRO A 24 27.59 -16.40 -8.61
N ASP A 25 27.91 -15.25 -8.02
CA ASP A 25 28.43 -14.08 -8.75
C ASP A 25 29.73 -14.37 -9.54
N GLU A 26 30.56 -15.30 -9.06
CA GLU A 26 31.79 -15.70 -9.76
C GLU A 26 31.50 -16.30 -11.16
N TYR A 27 30.55 -17.23 -11.25
CA TYR A 27 30.16 -17.85 -12.53
C TYR A 27 29.45 -16.85 -13.44
N VAL A 28 28.62 -15.98 -12.87
CA VAL A 28 27.94 -14.93 -13.64
C VAL A 28 28.95 -13.94 -14.21
N SER A 29 29.95 -13.54 -13.42
CA SER A 29 31.03 -12.65 -13.86
C SER A 29 31.80 -13.26 -15.04
N GLN A 30 32.19 -14.54 -14.94
CA GLN A 30 32.90 -15.22 -16.01
C GLN A 30 32.06 -15.34 -17.30
N MET A 31 30.76 -15.65 -17.18
CA MET A 31 29.86 -15.69 -18.32
C MET A 31 29.71 -14.31 -18.97
N LEU A 32 29.48 -13.26 -18.17
CA LEU A 32 29.39 -11.89 -18.69
C LEU A 32 30.70 -11.47 -19.36
N ARG A 33 31.86 -11.81 -18.77
CA ARG A 33 33.17 -11.57 -19.37
C ARG A 33 33.26 -12.21 -20.76
N ALA A 34 32.88 -13.48 -20.89
CA ALA A 34 32.86 -14.18 -22.18
C ALA A 34 31.93 -13.52 -23.20
N ILE A 35 30.71 -13.11 -22.80
CA ILE A 35 29.75 -12.43 -23.67
C ILE A 35 30.32 -11.10 -24.19
N PHE A 36 30.91 -10.28 -23.31
CA PHE A 36 31.42 -8.97 -23.68
C PHE A 36 32.78 -9.02 -24.39
N ASP A 37 33.58 -10.06 -24.17
CA ASP A 37 34.79 -10.28 -24.98
C ASP A 37 34.45 -10.73 -26.40
N GLY A 38 33.44 -11.58 -26.57
CA GLY A 38 32.94 -12.02 -27.87
C GLY A 38 32.16 -10.92 -28.60
N ASP A 39 30.95 -10.63 -28.12
CA ASP A 39 29.97 -9.76 -28.78
C ASP A 39 30.03 -8.29 -28.30
N GLY A 40 30.79 -8.01 -27.24
CA GLY A 40 30.90 -6.67 -26.66
C GLY A 40 32.01 -5.81 -27.27
N THR A 41 31.88 -4.50 -27.13
CA THR A 41 32.82 -3.50 -27.63
C THR A 41 33.15 -2.47 -26.56
N PHE A 42 34.36 -1.90 -26.60
CA PHE A 42 34.69 -0.69 -25.86
C PHE A 42 35.00 0.43 -26.85
N SER A 43 34.16 1.47 -26.86
CA SER A 43 34.27 2.60 -27.78
C SER A 43 34.26 3.91 -27.02
N HIS A 44 35.36 4.67 -27.14
CA HIS A 44 35.65 5.99 -26.56
C HIS A 44 35.35 6.18 -25.07
N HIS A 45 34.08 6.06 -24.66
CA HIS A 45 33.55 6.36 -23.33
C HIS A 45 32.46 5.36 -22.86
N HIS A 46 32.26 4.24 -23.54
CA HIS A 46 31.26 3.24 -23.14
C HIS A 46 31.64 1.80 -23.52
N ILE A 47 31.09 0.84 -22.77
CA ILE A 47 31.06 -0.58 -23.14
C ILE A 47 29.70 -0.86 -23.77
N GLY A 48 29.69 -1.38 -24.99
CA GLY A 48 28.48 -1.67 -25.76
C GLY A 48 28.31 -3.17 -26.02
N LEU A 49 27.09 -3.67 -25.93
CA LEU A 49 26.68 -5.01 -26.39
C LEU A 49 25.51 -4.86 -27.36
N VAL A 50 25.53 -5.60 -28.47
CA VAL A 50 24.49 -5.55 -29.50
C VAL A 50 23.86 -6.93 -29.66
N GLY A 51 22.54 -7.00 -29.79
CA GLY A 51 21.83 -8.26 -30.03
C GLY A 51 20.48 -8.06 -30.72
N GLU A 52 20.01 -9.08 -31.45
CA GLU A 52 18.70 -9.06 -32.12
C GLU A 52 17.56 -9.40 -31.15
N ASN A 53 17.81 -10.23 -30.14
CA ASN A 53 16.82 -10.61 -29.14
C ASN A 53 16.78 -9.60 -27.96
N LYS A 54 15.63 -8.95 -27.77
CA LYS A 54 15.39 -8.01 -26.66
C LYS A 54 15.50 -8.68 -25.29
N THR A 55 14.95 -9.87 -25.14
CA THR A 55 14.92 -10.62 -23.87
C THR A 55 16.33 -10.95 -23.41
N PHE A 56 17.20 -11.40 -24.32
CA PHE A 56 18.61 -11.64 -24.02
C PHE A 56 19.30 -10.38 -23.49
N ILE A 57 19.16 -9.25 -24.19
CA ILE A 57 19.77 -7.99 -23.78
C ILE A 57 19.25 -7.53 -22.40
N LEU A 58 17.96 -7.71 -22.12
CA LEU A 58 17.39 -7.41 -20.80
C LEU A 58 17.88 -8.37 -19.70
N GLN A 59 18.09 -9.65 -20.01
CA GLN A 59 18.68 -10.61 -19.07
C GLN A 59 20.13 -10.24 -18.73
N VAL A 60 20.93 -9.85 -19.74
CA VAL A 60 22.30 -9.36 -19.51
C VAL A 60 22.27 -8.08 -18.65
N GLN A 61 21.37 -7.14 -18.94
CA GLN A 61 21.18 -5.95 -18.11
C GLN A 61 20.85 -6.31 -16.66
N LEU A 62 19.96 -7.28 -16.44
CA LEU A 62 19.58 -7.74 -15.10
C LEU A 62 20.79 -8.34 -14.35
N LEU A 63 21.63 -9.12 -15.03
CA LEU A 63 22.82 -9.71 -14.42
C LEU A 63 23.89 -8.66 -14.08
N LEU A 64 24.06 -7.63 -14.92
CA LEU A 64 24.97 -6.50 -14.61
C LEU A 64 24.59 -5.79 -13.31
N LEU A 65 23.29 -5.70 -12.98
CA LEU A 65 22.82 -5.10 -11.73
C LEU A 65 23.28 -5.85 -10.48
N ARG A 66 23.60 -7.15 -10.57
CA ARG A 66 24.16 -7.92 -9.44
C ARG A 66 25.51 -7.36 -8.99
N PHE A 67 26.26 -6.77 -9.91
CA PHE A 67 27.54 -6.11 -9.65
C PHE A 67 27.40 -4.60 -9.44
N GLY A 68 26.18 -4.09 -9.29
CA GLY A 68 25.90 -2.66 -9.19
C GLY A 68 26.05 -1.88 -10.50
N ILE A 69 26.34 -2.58 -11.62
CA ILE A 69 26.63 -1.95 -12.91
C ILE A 69 25.32 -1.58 -13.61
N ARG A 70 25.08 -0.29 -13.78
CA ARG A 70 23.92 0.23 -14.51
C ARG A 70 24.21 0.38 -16.00
N SER A 71 23.26 -0.04 -16.82
CA SER A 71 23.35 0.04 -18.28
C SER A 71 22.04 0.53 -18.90
N VAL A 72 22.11 1.08 -20.11
CA VAL A 72 20.94 1.57 -20.86
C VAL A 72 20.69 0.65 -22.04
N VAL A 73 19.44 0.19 -22.18
CA VAL A 73 18.98 -0.59 -23.33
C VAL A 73 18.12 0.28 -24.22
N PHE A 74 18.44 0.32 -25.52
CA PHE A 74 17.65 1.01 -26.52
C PHE A 74 17.63 0.23 -27.84
N LYS A 75 16.57 0.44 -28.63
CA LYS A 75 16.44 -0.13 -29.97
C LYS A 75 17.13 0.79 -30.97
N ASP A 76 18.03 0.24 -31.77
CA ASP A 76 18.70 0.91 -32.87
C ASP A 76 18.37 0.14 -34.16
N LYS A 77 17.52 0.72 -35.01
CA LYS A 77 16.97 0.08 -36.21
C LYS A 77 16.34 -1.30 -35.89
N THR A 78 16.98 -2.39 -36.30
CA THR A 78 16.52 -3.78 -36.12
C THR A 78 17.14 -4.48 -34.92
N VAL A 79 18.13 -3.87 -34.25
CA VAL A 79 18.88 -4.47 -33.15
C VAL A 79 18.64 -3.73 -31.83
N PHE A 80 18.93 -4.40 -30.71
CA PHE A 80 18.92 -3.82 -29.38
C PHE A 80 20.36 -3.62 -28.92
N ARG A 81 20.66 -2.43 -28.42
CA ARG A 81 21.96 -2.07 -27.85
C ARG A 81 21.86 -1.89 -26.35
N LEU A 82 22.85 -2.41 -25.64
CA LEU A 82 23.09 -2.18 -24.23
C LEU A 82 24.39 -1.40 -24.08
N ASN A 83 24.32 -0.23 -23.45
CA ASN A 83 25.49 0.60 -23.19
C ASN A 83 25.73 0.77 -21.68
N ILE A 84 26.94 0.46 -21.24
CA ILE A 84 27.47 0.78 -19.91
C ILE A 84 28.28 2.07 -20.05
N THR A 85 27.86 3.11 -19.35
CA THR A 85 28.48 4.45 -19.40
C THR A 85 28.75 4.96 -17.99
N GLY A 86 29.63 5.95 -17.87
CA GLY A 86 30.02 6.54 -16.60
C GLY A 86 31.20 5.84 -15.95
N LYS A 87 32.12 6.65 -15.40
CA LYS A 87 33.41 6.18 -14.84
C LYS A 87 33.23 5.14 -13.73
N GLU A 88 32.17 5.27 -12.93
CA GLU A 88 31.82 4.33 -11.84
C GLU A 88 31.39 2.96 -12.37
N ASN A 89 30.40 2.91 -13.26
CA ASN A 89 29.93 1.65 -13.86
C ASN A 89 31.05 0.97 -14.66
N LEU A 90 31.91 1.74 -15.34
CA LEU A 90 33.06 1.24 -16.06
C LEU A 90 34.16 0.70 -15.12
N GLY A 91 34.37 1.35 -13.96
CA GLY A 91 35.25 0.86 -12.90
C GLY A 91 34.73 -0.43 -12.26
N MET A 92 33.47 -0.45 -11.86
CA MET A 92 32.79 -1.66 -11.36
C MET A 92 32.85 -2.80 -12.38
N TYR A 93 32.65 -2.49 -13.67
CA TYR A 93 32.81 -3.47 -14.73
C TYR A 93 34.25 -4.00 -14.81
N ARG A 94 35.27 -3.12 -14.79
CA ARG A 94 36.68 -3.53 -14.80
C ARG A 94 37.00 -4.48 -13.64
N ASP A 95 36.53 -4.14 -12.45
CA ASP A 95 36.89 -4.83 -11.21
C ASP A 95 36.13 -6.15 -11.05
N ALA A 96 34.83 -6.16 -11.37
CA ALA A 96 33.99 -7.34 -11.18
C ALA A 96 34.00 -8.30 -12.38
N ILE A 97 34.03 -7.77 -13.61
CA ILE A 97 33.87 -8.56 -14.85
C ILE A 97 35.16 -8.51 -15.66
N GLY A 98 35.62 -7.34 -16.09
CA GLY A 98 36.84 -7.16 -16.87
C GLY A 98 36.74 -7.71 -18.30
N PHE A 99 37.82 -7.53 -19.07
CA PHE A 99 38.00 -8.11 -20.41
C PHE A 99 39.21 -9.06 -20.40
N LEU A 100 39.08 -10.21 -21.05
CA LEU A 100 40.19 -11.09 -21.43
C LEU A 100 41.05 -10.44 -22.51
N SER A 101 40.43 -9.69 -23.42
CA SER A 101 41.16 -8.97 -24.47
C SER A 101 42.04 -7.86 -23.86
N LYS A 102 43.37 -8.04 -23.92
CA LYS A 102 44.36 -7.04 -23.48
C LYS A 102 44.15 -5.68 -24.13
N LYS A 103 43.71 -5.64 -25.40
CA LYS A 103 43.40 -4.40 -26.13
C LYS A 103 42.17 -3.69 -25.56
N LYS A 104 41.07 -4.41 -25.29
CA LYS A 104 39.84 -3.82 -24.71
C LYS A 104 40.07 -3.38 -23.27
N GLY A 105 40.69 -4.22 -22.45
CA GLY A 105 41.02 -3.93 -21.04
C GLY A 105 42.01 -2.77 -20.88
N GLY A 106 43.03 -2.69 -21.74
CA GLY A 106 43.98 -1.57 -21.75
C GLY A 106 43.31 -0.23 -22.02
N ARG A 107 42.46 -0.16 -23.07
CA ARG A 107 41.71 1.06 -23.40
C ARG A 107 40.74 1.49 -22.29
N LEU A 108 40.10 0.52 -21.62
CA LEU A 108 39.23 0.79 -20.47
C LEU A 108 40.03 1.39 -19.31
N THR A 109 41.18 0.80 -18.99
CA THR A 109 42.05 1.26 -17.90
C THR A 109 42.61 2.65 -18.18
N GLU A 110 43.08 2.90 -19.40
CA GLU A 110 43.56 4.22 -19.83
C GLU A 110 42.47 5.29 -19.70
N TYR A 111 41.24 4.97 -20.11
CA TYR A 111 40.10 5.88 -19.95
C TYR A 111 39.80 6.20 -18.48
N LEU A 112 39.88 5.20 -17.59
CA LEU A 112 39.67 5.40 -16.15
C LEU A 112 40.77 6.23 -15.49
N LEU A 113 41.98 6.26 -16.04
CA LEU A 113 43.09 7.09 -15.53
C LEU A 113 43.00 8.56 -15.97
N ARG A 114 42.22 8.89 -17.02
CA ARG A 114 42.05 10.28 -17.47
C ARG A 114 41.23 11.10 -16.48
N ASP A 115 41.72 12.30 -16.17
CA ASP A 115 40.99 13.31 -15.39
C ASP A 115 39.88 13.99 -16.22
N GLY A 116 38.77 14.32 -15.57
CA GLY A 116 37.64 15.06 -16.18
C GLY A 116 36.67 14.26 -17.07
N ALA A 117 36.90 12.97 -17.31
CA ALA A 117 36.07 12.15 -18.21
C ALA A 117 34.75 11.64 -17.57
N TYR A 118 33.94 12.53 -16.96
CA TYR A 118 32.67 12.15 -16.34
C TYR A 118 31.48 12.49 -17.23
N ARG A 119 31.06 11.54 -18.10
CA ARG A 119 29.77 11.59 -18.80
C ARG A 119 28.91 10.42 -18.35
N ASN A 120 28.06 10.63 -17.34
CA ASN A 120 27.03 9.67 -16.96
C ASN A 120 25.66 10.26 -17.32
N THR A 121 24.96 9.66 -18.29
CA THR A 121 23.63 10.10 -18.76
C THR A 121 22.49 9.19 -18.27
N THR A 122 22.78 8.25 -17.38
CA THR A 122 21.88 7.12 -17.10
C THR A 122 21.08 7.26 -15.81
N ASP A 123 21.63 7.97 -14.82
CA ASP A 123 20.98 8.23 -13.53
C ASP A 123 20.89 9.73 -13.29
N VAL A 124 19.88 10.30 -13.92
CA VAL A 124 19.64 11.74 -13.96
C VAL A 124 18.32 12.04 -13.28
N ILE A 125 18.30 13.05 -12.42
CA ILE A 125 17.09 13.52 -11.75
C ILE A 125 16.50 14.65 -12.60
N PRO A 126 15.34 14.45 -13.24
CA PRO A 126 14.73 15.47 -14.08
C PRO A 126 14.08 16.57 -13.23
N ASN A 127 13.89 17.76 -13.83
CA ASN A 127 13.08 18.87 -13.30
C ASN A 127 13.47 19.37 -11.90
N CYS A 128 14.70 19.11 -11.44
CA CYS A 128 15.19 19.54 -10.13
C CYS A 128 16.11 20.77 -10.20
N ALA A 129 16.42 21.27 -11.39
CA ALA A 129 17.24 22.48 -11.60
C ALA A 129 16.71 23.69 -10.83
N THR A 130 15.47 24.12 -11.09
CA THR A 130 14.91 25.34 -10.48
C THR A 130 14.86 25.27 -8.95
N PRO A 131 14.35 24.18 -8.33
CA PRO A 131 14.38 24.05 -6.87
C PRO A 131 15.80 24.09 -6.28
N VAL A 132 16.77 23.43 -6.91
CA VAL A 132 18.18 23.46 -6.47
C VAL A 132 18.76 24.86 -6.52
N PHE A 133 18.59 25.58 -7.64
CA PHE A 133 19.13 26.94 -7.78
C PHE A 133 18.50 27.92 -6.80
N ASN A 134 17.19 27.80 -6.55
CA ASN A 134 16.51 28.60 -5.54
C ASN A 134 17.09 28.35 -4.15
N LEU A 135 17.30 27.08 -3.78
CA LEU A 135 17.89 26.72 -2.49
C LEU A 135 19.35 27.16 -2.36
N LEU A 136 20.17 27.02 -3.41
CA LEU A 136 21.56 27.53 -3.39
C LEU A 136 21.58 29.04 -3.14
N LYS A 137 20.68 29.78 -3.79
CA LYS A 137 20.55 31.23 -3.61
C LYS A 137 20.08 31.61 -2.20
N VAL A 138 19.10 30.89 -1.66
CA VAL A 138 18.61 31.09 -0.29
C VAL A 138 19.70 30.78 0.73
N LEU A 139 20.42 29.67 0.56
CA LEU A 139 21.50 29.22 1.46
C LEU A 139 22.84 29.96 1.25
N LYS A 140 22.89 30.91 0.31
CA LYS A 140 24.07 31.73 -0.05
C LYS A 140 25.30 30.88 -0.41
N ILE A 141 25.07 29.75 -1.07
CA ILE A 141 26.13 28.87 -1.57
C ILE A 141 26.52 29.38 -2.97
N PRO A 142 27.78 29.75 -3.20
CA PRO A 142 28.22 30.26 -4.49
C PRO A 142 28.12 29.19 -5.60
N GLU A 143 27.54 29.57 -6.73
CA GLU A 143 27.32 28.68 -7.88
C GLU A 143 28.66 28.24 -8.51
N ASN A 144 29.65 29.13 -8.55
CA ASN A 144 30.96 28.90 -9.19
C ASN A 144 31.77 27.79 -8.52
N GLU A 145 31.74 27.70 -7.18
CA GLU A 145 32.40 26.65 -6.41
C GLU A 145 31.72 25.28 -6.54
N THR A 146 30.52 25.27 -7.11
CA THR A 146 29.63 24.11 -7.13
C THR A 146 29.55 23.47 -8.51
N PHE A 147 29.66 24.27 -9.57
CA PHE A 147 29.39 23.83 -10.93
C PHE A 147 30.56 23.98 -11.90
N GLY A 148 31.66 24.61 -11.49
CA GLY A 148 32.71 25.06 -12.42
C GLY A 148 32.19 26.14 -13.37
N TYR A 149 33.10 26.86 -14.03
CA TYR A 149 32.73 27.87 -15.01
C TYR A 149 31.97 27.21 -16.18
N GLY A 150 30.68 27.52 -16.36
CA GLY A 150 29.94 27.14 -17.58
C GLY A 150 28.46 26.75 -17.46
N LEU A 151 27.83 26.76 -16.28
CA LEU A 151 26.42 26.35 -16.13
C LEU A 151 25.40 27.51 -16.18
N HIS A 152 25.78 28.66 -16.74
CA HIS A 152 24.96 29.87 -16.70
C HIS A 152 23.77 29.90 -17.69
N GLU A 153 23.71 29.02 -18.71
CA GLU A 153 22.76 29.19 -19.83
C GLU A 153 21.58 28.20 -19.89
N GLN A 154 21.39 27.28 -18.94
CA GLN A 154 20.27 26.33 -19.01
C GLN A 154 19.47 26.23 -17.70
N LYS A 155 18.85 27.34 -17.26
CA LYS A 155 18.05 27.36 -16.02
C LYS A 155 16.73 26.57 -16.09
N LYS A 156 16.26 26.17 -17.28
CA LYS A 156 15.05 25.33 -17.46
C LYS A 156 15.41 23.99 -18.11
N GLY A 157 15.06 22.90 -17.43
CA GLY A 157 15.22 21.54 -17.96
C GLY A 157 16.60 20.90 -17.73
N TYR A 158 17.53 21.59 -17.06
CA TYR A 158 18.80 20.98 -16.65
C TYR A 158 18.56 19.80 -15.71
N CYS A 159 19.45 18.83 -15.84
CA CYS A 159 19.26 17.47 -15.42
C CYS A 159 20.52 17.07 -14.67
N PHE A 160 20.45 17.00 -13.34
CA PHE A 160 21.61 16.64 -12.53
C PHE A 160 21.81 15.14 -12.56
N THR A 161 23.06 14.70 -12.74
CA THR A 161 23.43 13.32 -12.40
C THR A 161 23.21 13.11 -10.91
N ARG A 162 22.72 11.94 -10.50
CA ARG A 162 22.44 11.64 -9.09
C ARG A 162 23.66 11.88 -8.19
N LYS A 163 24.87 11.55 -8.65
CA LYS A 163 26.11 11.83 -7.95
C LYS A 163 26.29 13.32 -7.63
N ASN A 164 26.18 14.17 -8.64
CA ASN A 164 26.33 15.61 -8.46
C ASN A 164 25.21 16.15 -7.57
N PHE A 165 24.01 15.61 -7.72
CA PHE A 165 22.85 15.98 -6.91
C PHE A 165 23.00 15.57 -5.43
N ILE A 166 23.59 14.41 -5.13
CA ILE A 166 23.93 13.98 -3.76
C ILE A 166 24.99 14.91 -3.16
N ALA A 167 26.06 15.21 -3.91
CA ALA A 167 27.11 16.13 -3.45
C ALA A 167 26.55 17.53 -3.14
N LEU A 168 25.64 18.03 -3.97
CA LEU A 168 24.89 19.26 -3.74
C LEU A 168 24.07 19.21 -2.45
N CYS A 169 23.25 18.17 -2.28
CA CYS A 169 22.42 18.01 -1.09
C CYS A 169 23.28 17.93 0.18
N LYS A 170 24.42 17.21 0.12
CA LYS A 170 25.36 17.11 1.24
C LYS A 170 25.91 18.48 1.64
N ARG A 171 26.37 19.29 0.68
CA ARG A 171 26.85 20.66 0.96
C ARG A 171 25.76 21.55 1.55
N MET A 172 24.53 21.48 1.00
CA MET A 172 23.39 22.22 1.54
C MET A 172 23.09 21.80 2.98
N ARG A 173 23.12 20.50 3.27
CA ARG A 173 22.87 19.93 4.59
C ARG A 173 23.95 20.33 5.59
N GLU A 174 25.22 20.29 5.20
CA GLU A 174 26.34 20.78 6.01
C GLU A 174 26.14 22.26 6.37
N LYS A 175 25.77 23.09 5.40
CA LYS A 175 25.49 24.52 5.62
C LYS A 175 24.33 24.75 6.60
N VAL A 176 23.24 23.99 6.45
CA VAL A 176 22.08 24.02 7.36
C VAL A 176 22.47 23.58 8.77
N ALA A 177 23.29 22.53 8.91
CA ALA A 177 23.79 22.09 10.20
C ALA A 177 24.62 23.20 10.88
N THR A 178 25.52 23.85 10.13
CA THR A 178 26.29 24.99 10.64
C THR A 178 25.39 26.13 11.12
N MET A 179 24.33 26.45 10.38
CA MET A 179 23.34 27.48 10.76
C MET A 179 22.59 27.11 12.05
N ASN A 180 22.15 25.85 12.17
CA ASN A 180 21.47 25.35 13.35
C ASN A 180 22.37 25.39 14.60
N ASP A 181 23.65 25.05 14.47
CA ASP A 181 24.60 25.13 15.58
C ASP A 181 24.89 26.58 15.97
N MET A 182 25.06 27.49 15.00
CA MET A 182 25.22 28.92 15.28
C MET A 182 24.00 29.51 16.00
N LEU A 183 22.78 29.08 15.63
CA LEU A 183 21.54 29.57 16.24
C LEU A 183 21.40 29.21 17.74
N LYS A 184 22.03 28.11 18.18
CA LYS A 184 22.06 27.71 19.61
C LYS A 184 22.91 28.66 20.47
N HIS A 185 23.96 29.24 19.89
CA HIS A 185 24.95 30.06 20.61
C HIS A 185 24.83 31.57 20.33
N ILE A 186 23.90 31.97 19.46
CA ILE A 186 23.81 33.34 18.93
C ILE A 186 23.55 34.43 19.99
N GLU A 187 22.93 34.07 21.11
CA GLU A 187 22.61 34.99 22.20
C GLU A 187 23.79 35.17 23.18
N SER A 188 24.73 34.21 23.21
CA SER A 188 25.92 34.24 24.06
C SER A 188 27.18 34.74 23.36
N CYS A 189 27.14 34.98 22.04
CA CYS A 189 28.31 35.33 21.25
C CYS A 189 28.72 36.80 21.35
N SER A 190 30.03 37.04 21.27
CA SER A 190 30.61 38.38 21.15
C SER A 190 30.33 38.99 19.77
N PHE A 191 30.49 40.32 19.63
CA PHE A 191 30.26 40.97 18.33
C PHE A 191 31.19 40.44 17.23
N ASP A 192 32.46 40.18 17.56
CA ASP A 192 33.44 39.64 16.61
C ASP A 192 33.10 38.22 16.17
N GLU A 193 32.53 37.40 17.06
CA GLU A 193 32.01 36.08 16.73
C GLU A 193 30.81 36.18 15.79
N LEU A 194 29.84 37.07 16.09
CA LEU A 194 28.67 37.29 15.22
C LEU A 194 29.07 37.81 13.83
N LEU A 195 30.08 38.67 13.76
CA LEU A 195 30.63 39.16 12.49
C LEU A 195 31.30 38.03 11.70
N SER A 196 32.08 37.18 12.38
CA SER A 196 32.72 36.00 11.79
C SER A 196 31.69 35.00 11.26
N MET A 197 30.60 34.77 12.00
CA MET A 197 29.47 33.96 11.57
C MET A 197 28.79 34.52 10.32
N ARG A 198 28.52 35.83 10.28
CA ARG A 198 27.92 36.48 9.11
C ARG A 198 28.77 36.30 7.86
N VAL A 199 30.07 36.59 7.96
CA VAL A 199 31.01 36.51 6.84
C VAL A 199 31.20 35.06 6.39
N GLY A 200 31.36 34.10 7.32
CA GLY A 200 31.47 32.68 7.00
C GLY A 200 30.22 32.07 6.36
N LEU A 201 29.04 32.66 6.61
CA LEU A 201 27.78 32.27 5.96
C LEU A 201 27.49 33.02 4.65
N ASN A 202 28.39 33.89 4.18
CA ASN A 202 28.17 34.75 3.00
C ASN A 202 26.90 35.61 3.08
N ILE A 203 26.48 35.98 4.30
CA ILE A 203 25.32 36.85 4.51
C ILE A 203 25.76 38.29 4.29
N SER A 204 25.13 38.98 3.33
CA SER A 204 25.48 40.37 3.03
C SER A 204 24.92 41.34 4.08
N GLN A 205 25.54 42.51 4.22
CA GLN A 205 24.98 43.60 5.03
C GLN A 205 23.58 44.02 4.55
N ARG A 206 23.26 43.81 3.27
CA ARG A 206 21.92 44.10 2.73
C ARG A 206 20.88 43.09 3.21
N ASP A 207 21.25 41.82 3.34
CA ASP A 207 20.34 40.76 3.81
C ASP A 207 19.93 41.04 5.27
N LEU A 208 20.87 41.49 6.10
CA LEU A 208 20.57 41.96 7.47
C LEU A 208 19.69 43.22 7.46
N ALA A 209 19.98 44.20 6.59
CA ALA A 209 19.18 45.43 6.44
C ALA A 209 17.79 45.20 5.85
N SER A 210 17.52 44.08 5.18
CA SER A 210 16.18 43.76 4.71
C SER A 210 15.30 43.12 5.77
N CYS A 211 15.90 42.46 6.77
CA CYS A 211 15.16 41.82 7.86
C CYS A 211 14.78 42.77 9.00
N ALA A 212 15.39 43.96 9.06
CA ALA A 212 15.02 45.02 9.98
C ALA A 212 14.88 46.33 9.19
N SER A 213 14.01 47.25 9.61
CA SER A 213 13.79 48.55 8.94
C SER A 213 14.99 49.52 9.12
N VAL A 214 16.20 49.08 8.76
CA VAL A 214 17.47 49.74 9.03
C VAL A 214 18.28 49.79 7.74
N THR A 215 18.98 50.90 7.48
CA THR A 215 19.79 51.05 6.26
C THR A 215 21.07 50.23 6.32
N ARG A 216 21.59 49.80 5.15
CA ARG A 216 22.91 49.14 5.04
C ARG A 216 24.02 49.97 5.70
N SER A 217 23.96 51.29 5.59
CA SER A 217 24.94 52.21 6.17
C SER A 217 24.99 52.13 7.69
N ALA A 218 23.85 51.94 8.36
CA ALA A 218 23.79 51.75 9.79
C ALA A 218 24.42 50.41 10.24
N ILE A 219 24.23 49.33 9.47
CA ILE A 219 24.88 48.03 9.74
C ILE A 219 26.40 48.14 9.57
N SER A 220 26.86 48.81 8.52
CA SER A 220 28.28 49.08 8.30
C SER A 220 28.90 49.88 9.46
N TYR A 221 28.15 50.86 9.99
CA TYR A 221 28.56 51.64 11.15
C TYR A 221 28.63 50.79 12.43
N TRP A 222 27.65 49.90 12.66
CA TRP A 222 27.64 48.98 13.79
C TRP A 222 28.78 47.97 13.72
N GLU A 223 29.06 47.42 12.53
CA GLU A 223 30.21 46.55 12.32
C GLU A 223 31.52 47.28 12.61
N LYS A 224 31.72 48.49 12.09
CA LYS A 224 32.97 49.26 12.34
C LYS A 224 33.18 49.64 13.80
N LYS A 225 32.11 50.02 14.52
CA LYS A 225 32.21 50.50 15.91
C LYS A 225 31.95 49.42 16.96
N ARG A 226 31.60 48.18 16.55
CA ARG A 226 31.30 47.06 17.46
C ARG A 226 30.21 47.39 18.50
N ILE A 227 29.15 48.05 18.05
CA ILE A 227 28.04 48.52 18.90
C ILE A 227 26.72 47.80 18.59
N SER A 228 25.79 47.81 19.54
CA SER A 228 24.44 47.23 19.41
C SER A 228 24.40 45.70 19.21
N THR A 229 25.27 44.96 19.92
CA THR A 229 25.40 43.49 19.83
C THR A 229 24.07 42.74 19.94
N GLY A 230 23.18 43.13 20.87
CA GLY A 230 21.87 42.50 21.03
C GLY A 230 20.94 42.68 19.81
N ARG A 231 20.91 43.88 19.21
CA ARG A 231 20.14 44.13 17.97
C ARG A 231 20.75 43.39 16.78
N TYR A 232 22.08 43.35 16.70
CA TYR A 232 22.79 42.63 15.64
C TYR A 232 22.54 41.12 15.71
N SER A 233 22.61 40.53 16.91
CA SER A 233 22.29 39.12 17.17
C SER A 233 20.84 38.79 16.78
N ALA A 234 19.87 39.62 17.20
CA ALA A 234 18.46 39.43 16.84
C ALA A 234 18.22 39.48 15.32
N MET A 235 18.89 40.40 14.61
CA MET A 235 18.81 40.50 13.16
C MET A 235 19.42 39.29 12.45
N LEU A 236 20.59 38.84 12.91
CA LEU A 236 21.25 37.65 12.37
C LEU A 236 20.39 36.39 12.62
N ARG A 237 19.79 36.26 13.82
CA ARG A 237 18.83 35.21 14.17
C ARG A 237 17.63 35.21 13.22
N ALA A 238 17.05 36.37 12.92
CA ALA A 238 15.92 36.48 12.00
C ALA A 238 16.25 36.03 10.57
N VAL A 239 17.43 36.41 10.06
CA VAL A 239 17.92 35.95 8.75
C VAL A 239 18.12 34.43 8.75
N LEU A 240 18.75 33.87 9.79
CA LEU A 240 18.96 32.43 9.90
C LEU A 240 17.65 31.64 9.95
N LEU A 241 16.67 32.09 10.74
CA LEU A 241 15.34 31.45 10.78
C LEU A 241 14.63 31.50 9.42
N SER A 242 14.76 32.61 8.70
CA SER A 242 14.22 32.73 7.34
C SER A 242 14.86 31.73 6.37
N MET A 243 16.19 31.56 6.43
CA MET A 243 16.90 30.58 5.61
C MET A 243 16.51 29.14 5.99
N LEU A 244 16.42 28.83 7.28
CA LEU A 244 16.06 27.51 7.81
C LEU A 244 14.61 27.10 7.50
N SER A 245 13.70 28.05 7.27
CA SER A 245 12.32 27.75 6.86
C SER A 245 12.22 26.92 5.57
N HIS A 246 13.27 26.95 4.73
CA HIS A 246 13.38 26.20 3.48
C HIS A 246 13.96 24.78 3.67
N GLU A 247 14.25 24.34 4.90
CA GLU A 247 14.76 23.00 5.18
C GLU A 247 13.82 21.89 4.68
N LYS A 248 12.50 22.13 4.71
CA LYS A 248 11.51 21.20 4.15
C LYS A 248 11.70 20.96 2.65
N GLU A 249 12.15 21.97 1.90
CA GLU A 249 12.44 21.82 0.47
C GLU A 249 13.71 21.00 0.25
N LEU A 250 14.76 21.24 1.06
CA LEU A 250 15.97 20.41 1.06
C LEU A 250 15.64 18.93 1.34
N ALA A 251 14.79 18.66 2.34
CA ALA A 251 14.35 17.29 2.65
C ALA A 251 13.61 16.61 1.47
N LYS A 252 12.85 17.38 0.66
CA LYS A 252 12.23 16.83 -0.56
C LYS A 252 13.28 16.48 -1.62
N LEU A 253 14.30 17.32 -1.79
CA LEU A 253 15.39 17.03 -2.72
C LEU A 253 16.21 15.82 -2.28
N GLU A 254 16.50 15.69 -0.98
CA GLU A 254 17.23 14.54 -0.46
C GLU A 254 16.50 13.22 -0.67
N LYS A 255 15.17 13.19 -0.56
CA LYS A 255 14.38 12.01 -0.92
C LYS A 255 14.59 11.59 -2.37
N LEU A 256 14.79 12.55 -3.28
CA LEU A 256 15.11 12.26 -4.68
C LEU A 256 16.59 11.86 -4.87
N ALA A 257 17.49 12.43 -4.08
CA ALA A 257 18.92 12.14 -4.14
C ALA A 257 19.25 10.72 -3.66
N TYR A 258 18.71 10.36 -2.50
CA TYR A 258 18.98 9.12 -1.78
C TYR A 258 17.91 8.04 -1.98
N GLY A 259 16.78 8.35 -2.64
CA GLY A 259 15.72 7.37 -2.84
C GLY A 259 16.10 6.27 -3.82
N ASP A 260 15.72 5.02 -3.57
CA ASP A 260 16.16 3.86 -4.38
C ASP A 260 15.50 3.72 -5.76
N VAL A 261 14.76 4.73 -6.20
CA VAL A 261 13.95 4.70 -7.42
C VAL A 261 14.65 5.49 -8.52
N GLY A 262 14.87 4.86 -9.67
CA GLY A 262 15.33 5.52 -10.89
C GLY A 262 14.18 6.19 -11.63
N VAL A 263 14.43 7.33 -12.26
CA VAL A 263 13.40 8.06 -13.02
C VAL A 263 13.55 7.76 -14.50
N VAL A 264 12.47 7.34 -15.15
CA VAL A 264 12.43 7.07 -16.60
C VAL A 264 11.64 8.17 -17.28
N ARG A 265 12.19 8.72 -18.39
CA ARG A 265 11.45 9.68 -19.21
C ARG A 265 10.28 8.96 -19.90
N ILE A 266 9.08 9.47 -19.70
CA ILE A 266 7.90 9.04 -20.46
C ILE A 266 8.15 9.37 -21.93
N LYS A 267 8.21 8.33 -22.78
CA LYS A 267 8.49 8.48 -24.23
C LYS A 267 7.24 8.82 -25.03
N ARG A 268 6.12 8.24 -24.65
CA ARG A 268 4.83 8.42 -25.31
C ARG A 268 3.74 8.16 -24.28
N ILE A 269 2.73 9.03 -24.27
CA ILE A 269 1.47 8.80 -23.56
C ILE A 269 0.45 8.56 -24.66
N GLU A 270 -0.15 7.39 -24.64
CA GLU A 270 -1.22 7.03 -25.57
C GLU A 270 -2.49 6.86 -24.75
N LYS A 271 -3.54 7.58 -25.15
CA LYS A 271 -4.87 7.32 -24.63
C LYS A 271 -5.42 6.13 -25.41
N VAL A 272 -5.48 4.96 -24.76
CA VAL A 272 -6.15 3.81 -25.33
C VAL A 272 -7.66 4.07 -25.23
N PRO A 273 -8.38 4.15 -26.35
CA PRO A 273 -9.82 4.35 -26.30
C PRO A 273 -10.45 3.09 -25.73
N ASN A 274 -11.35 3.28 -24.78
CA ASN A 274 -12.09 2.20 -24.16
C ASN A 274 -13.20 1.76 -25.12
N ASN A 275 -12.86 0.84 -26.03
CA ASN A 275 -13.76 0.35 -27.09
C ASN A 275 -14.63 -0.84 -26.64
N GLY A 276 -14.54 -1.23 -25.37
CA GLY A 276 -15.31 -2.33 -24.80
C GLY A 276 -16.33 -1.83 -23.79
N ASP A 277 -15.96 -1.86 -22.52
CA ASP A 277 -16.89 -1.68 -21.41
C ASP A 277 -17.10 -0.22 -21.04
N LYS A 278 -18.32 0.18 -20.70
CA LYS A 278 -18.65 1.56 -20.27
C LYS A 278 -17.85 2.04 -19.04
N TRP A 279 -17.31 1.11 -18.23
CA TRP A 279 -16.57 1.39 -17.01
C TRP A 279 -15.35 0.47 -16.91
N VAL A 280 -14.19 1.01 -16.53
CA VAL A 280 -12.98 0.24 -16.19
C VAL A 280 -12.79 0.34 -14.67
N TYR A 281 -12.94 -0.79 -13.97
CA TYR A 281 -12.81 -0.86 -12.50
C TYR A 281 -11.36 -1.14 -12.07
N ASP A 282 -10.62 -1.92 -12.84
CA ASP A 282 -9.21 -2.28 -12.61
C ASP A 282 -8.45 -2.47 -13.93
N VAL A 283 -7.13 -2.24 -13.88
CA VAL A 283 -6.25 -2.48 -15.04
C VAL A 283 -5.32 -3.65 -14.71
N THR A 284 -5.50 -4.75 -15.44
CA THR A 284 -4.63 -5.94 -15.33
C THR A 284 -3.39 -5.76 -16.20
N ILE A 285 -2.21 -5.86 -15.60
CA ILE A 285 -0.92 -5.81 -16.31
C ILE A 285 -0.39 -7.24 -16.52
N GLU A 286 -0.41 -7.70 -17.77
CA GLU A 286 0.23 -8.95 -18.19
C GLU A 286 1.77 -8.79 -18.33
N PRO A 287 2.58 -9.85 -18.14
CA PRO A 287 2.20 -11.26 -17.86
C PRO A 287 1.89 -11.55 -16.37
N ASN A 288 1.96 -10.53 -15.52
CA ASN A 288 2.04 -10.70 -14.08
C ASN A 288 0.68 -10.70 -13.37
N ARG A 289 -0.39 -10.30 -14.08
CA ARG A 289 -1.72 -10.05 -13.53
C ARG A 289 -1.66 -9.17 -12.27
N ALA A 290 -0.84 -8.12 -12.35
CA ALA A 290 -0.84 -7.08 -11.32
C ALA A 290 -2.03 -6.15 -11.61
N PHE A 291 -2.76 -5.78 -10.58
CA PHE A 291 -3.94 -4.93 -10.72
C PHE A 291 -3.61 -3.54 -10.20
N ILE A 292 -3.97 -2.52 -10.98
CA ILE A 292 -3.94 -1.13 -10.52
C ILE A 292 -5.37 -0.71 -10.23
N SER A 293 -5.62 -0.28 -9.00
CA SER A 293 -6.88 0.32 -8.55
C SER A 293 -6.57 1.47 -7.59
N GLU A 294 -7.28 2.61 -7.71
CA GLU A 294 -7.08 3.82 -6.88
C GLU A 294 -5.59 4.23 -6.76
N CYS A 295 -4.90 4.35 -7.90
CA CYS A 295 -3.46 4.67 -8.00
C CYS A 295 -2.52 3.73 -7.22
N THR A 296 -3.00 2.57 -6.78
CA THR A 296 -2.26 1.62 -5.95
C THR A 296 -2.08 0.31 -6.69
N VAL A 297 -0.88 -0.26 -6.63
CA VAL A 297 -0.60 -1.58 -7.20
C VAL A 297 -0.98 -2.65 -6.17
N LEU A 298 -2.02 -3.42 -6.48
CA LEU A 298 -2.44 -4.57 -5.69
C LEU A 298 -1.58 -5.78 -6.08
N HIS A 299 -0.84 -6.35 -5.12
CA HIS A 299 0.23 -7.32 -5.39
C HIS A 299 0.05 -8.66 -4.65
N ASN A 300 0.21 -9.77 -5.40
CA ASN A 300 0.41 -11.14 -4.90
C ASN A 300 1.92 -11.49 -4.80
N THR A 301 2.72 -10.52 -4.38
CA THR A 301 4.19 -10.63 -4.34
C THR A 301 4.72 -10.10 -3.02
N ILE A 302 5.65 -10.83 -2.40
CA ILE A 302 6.39 -10.39 -1.22
C ILE A 302 7.68 -9.74 -1.69
N SER A 303 7.92 -8.50 -1.26
CA SER A 303 9.20 -7.81 -1.52
C SER A 303 10.06 -7.91 -0.27
N VAL A 304 11.26 -8.47 -0.41
CA VAL A 304 12.24 -8.57 0.67
C VAL A 304 13.42 -7.67 0.33
N ALA A 305 13.75 -6.77 1.26
CA ALA A 305 14.95 -5.93 1.20
C ALA A 305 15.78 -6.20 2.47
N LYS A 306 16.84 -7.02 2.35
CA LYS A 306 17.74 -7.31 3.47
C LYS A 306 19.15 -7.63 2.95
N ALA A 307 20.18 -7.16 3.66
CA ALA A 307 21.60 -7.42 3.35
C ALA A 307 21.99 -7.13 1.88
N GLY A 308 21.50 -6.02 1.31
CA GLY A 308 21.78 -5.64 -0.08
C GLY A 308 20.98 -6.41 -1.14
N MET A 309 20.18 -7.41 -0.76
CA MET A 309 19.26 -8.09 -1.67
C MET A 309 17.90 -7.42 -1.63
N VAL A 310 17.48 -6.85 -2.76
CA VAL A 310 16.10 -6.42 -3.02
C VAL A 310 15.49 -7.39 -4.02
N ALA A 311 14.65 -8.30 -3.54
CA ALA A 311 14.03 -9.32 -4.36
C ALA A 311 12.50 -9.29 -4.22
N LYS A 312 11.80 -9.50 -5.34
CA LYS A 312 10.35 -9.68 -5.36
C LYS A 312 10.03 -11.15 -5.60
N PHE A 313 9.45 -11.79 -4.60
CA PHE A 313 9.01 -13.18 -4.68
C PHE A 313 7.53 -13.23 -5.01
N ARG A 314 7.17 -14.12 -5.94
CA ARG A 314 5.76 -14.42 -6.22
C ARG A 314 5.23 -15.32 -5.12
N ALA A 315 4.27 -14.84 -4.35
CA ALA A 315 3.66 -15.55 -3.24
C ALA A 315 2.19 -15.84 -3.57
N LYS A 316 1.96 -16.70 -4.58
CA LYS A 316 0.62 -17.15 -4.93
C LYS A 316 0.19 -18.28 -4.01
N THR A 317 -0.41 -17.92 -2.87
CA THR A 317 -1.01 -18.88 -1.96
C THR A 317 -2.44 -18.49 -1.63
N ALA A 318 -3.32 -19.48 -1.47
CA ALA A 318 -4.57 -19.29 -0.76
C ALA A 318 -4.26 -19.26 0.75
N ILE A 319 -4.98 -18.45 1.51
CA ILE A 319 -4.83 -18.36 2.96
C ILE A 319 -6.04 -19.04 3.59
N LEU A 320 -5.78 -20.05 4.41
CA LEU A 320 -6.72 -20.60 5.37
C LEU A 320 -6.20 -20.22 6.76
N ALA A 321 -6.99 -19.50 7.53
CA ALA A 321 -6.62 -19.02 8.86
C ALA A 321 -7.69 -19.45 9.86
N ALA A 322 -7.25 -19.86 11.05
CA ALA A 322 -8.08 -20.04 12.22
C ALA A 322 -7.68 -18.99 13.25
N ALA A 323 -8.66 -18.33 13.85
CA ALA A 323 -8.46 -17.32 14.87
C ALA A 323 -9.41 -17.58 16.04
N ASN A 324 -8.91 -17.38 17.26
CA ASN A 324 -9.72 -17.46 18.46
C ASN A 324 -10.21 -16.05 18.84
N PRO A 325 -11.44 -15.90 19.38
CA PRO A 325 -11.91 -14.63 19.90
C PRO A 325 -11.08 -14.22 21.14
N LYS A 326 -10.97 -12.91 21.40
CA LYS A 326 -10.14 -12.33 22.48
C LYS A 326 -10.37 -12.96 23.86
N ARG A 327 -11.61 -13.35 24.17
CA ARG A 327 -12.02 -13.94 25.46
C ARG A 327 -12.10 -15.47 25.44
N GLY A 328 -11.56 -16.13 24.40
CA GLY A 328 -11.57 -17.59 24.25
C GLY A 328 -12.94 -18.20 23.87
N ARG A 329 -14.03 -17.46 24.04
CA ARG A 329 -15.39 -17.80 23.57
C ARG A 329 -16.00 -16.62 22.83
N PHE A 330 -16.96 -16.91 21.97
CA PHE A 330 -17.75 -15.86 21.33
C PHE A 330 -18.66 -15.19 22.35
N ASP A 331 -18.56 -13.87 22.44
CA ASP A 331 -19.48 -13.02 23.17
C ASP A 331 -20.66 -12.69 22.24
N ASN A 332 -21.88 -12.97 22.67
CA ASN A 332 -23.05 -12.76 21.81
C ASN A 332 -23.53 -11.30 21.82
N ASN A 333 -23.01 -10.48 22.74
CA ASN A 333 -23.43 -9.08 22.93
C ASN A 333 -22.44 -8.10 22.28
N MET A 334 -21.47 -8.61 21.50
CA MET A 334 -20.43 -7.82 20.86
C MET A 334 -20.33 -8.20 19.38
N LEU A 335 -20.07 -7.23 18.52
CA LEU A 335 -19.91 -7.49 17.09
C LEU A 335 -18.71 -8.41 16.83
N LEU A 336 -18.87 -9.33 15.87
CA LEU A 336 -17.83 -10.30 15.53
C LEU A 336 -16.49 -9.63 15.18
N ALA A 337 -16.52 -8.49 14.49
CA ALA A 337 -15.33 -7.74 14.09
C ALA A 337 -14.51 -7.22 15.29
N GLU A 338 -15.17 -6.90 16.40
CA GLU A 338 -14.52 -6.33 17.59
C GLU A 338 -13.94 -7.43 18.51
N GLN A 339 -14.50 -8.65 18.39
CA GLN A 339 -14.07 -9.83 19.15
C GLN A 339 -12.72 -10.40 18.67
N PHE A 340 -12.23 -9.98 17.50
CA PHE A 340 -10.92 -10.39 16.98
C PHE A 340 -9.88 -9.27 17.09
N ASP A 341 -8.62 -9.63 17.30
CA ASP A 341 -7.49 -8.69 17.26
C ASP A 341 -6.97 -8.53 15.82
N ILE A 342 -7.89 -8.30 14.88
CA ILE A 342 -7.59 -8.14 13.46
C ILE A 342 -8.30 -6.88 12.97
N PRO A 343 -7.56 -5.89 12.44
CA PRO A 343 -8.16 -4.68 11.88
C PRO A 343 -9.26 -5.00 10.85
N PRO A 344 -10.37 -4.23 10.81
CA PRO A 344 -11.44 -4.42 9.81
C PRO A 344 -10.95 -4.40 8.35
N THR A 345 -9.85 -3.67 8.08
CA THR A 345 -9.20 -3.60 6.76
C THR A 345 -8.48 -4.88 6.33
N LEU A 346 -8.14 -5.76 7.29
CA LEU A 346 -7.62 -7.10 7.03
C LEU A 346 -8.75 -8.13 7.01
N LEU A 347 -9.75 -8.01 7.89
CA LEU A 347 -10.93 -8.86 7.87
C LEU A 347 -11.67 -8.79 6.53
N SER A 348 -11.82 -7.58 5.97
CA SER A 348 -12.44 -7.39 4.65
C SER A 348 -11.65 -7.99 3.48
N ARG A 349 -10.43 -8.50 3.70
CA ARG A 349 -9.63 -9.19 2.67
C ARG A 349 -9.97 -10.67 2.53
N PHE A 350 -10.61 -11.26 3.54
CA PHE A 350 -11.11 -12.63 3.49
C PHE A 350 -12.44 -12.65 2.74
N ASP A 351 -12.56 -13.58 1.78
CA ASP A 351 -13.79 -13.71 0.99
C ASP A 351 -14.91 -14.39 1.80
N LEU A 352 -14.54 -15.32 2.68
CA LEU A 352 -15.45 -16.05 3.57
C LEU A 352 -14.85 -16.12 4.97
N ILE A 353 -15.65 -15.80 5.98
CA ILE A 353 -15.29 -15.89 7.41
C ILE A 353 -16.34 -16.78 8.08
N PHE A 354 -15.93 -17.95 8.56
CA PHE A 354 -16.85 -18.88 9.21
C PHE A 354 -16.75 -18.74 10.73
N PRO A 355 -17.73 -18.13 11.42
CA PRO A 355 -17.78 -18.17 12.87
C PRO A 355 -18.20 -19.57 13.33
N ILE A 356 -17.30 -20.30 13.99
CA ILE A 356 -17.58 -21.63 14.56
C ILE A 356 -17.91 -21.45 16.04
N ARG A 357 -19.20 -21.35 16.35
CA ARG A 357 -19.69 -21.16 17.72
C ARG A 357 -19.87 -22.51 18.42
N ASP A 358 -19.34 -22.63 19.62
CA ASP A 358 -19.61 -23.76 20.51
C ASP A 358 -20.95 -23.53 21.23
N ILE A 359 -22.00 -24.21 20.79
CA ILE A 359 -23.35 -24.12 21.34
C ILE A 359 -23.64 -25.44 22.03
N MET A 360 -23.72 -25.41 23.36
CA MET A 360 -24.07 -26.56 24.20
C MET A 360 -25.44 -27.11 23.78
N ASP A 361 -25.47 -28.34 23.27
CA ASP A 361 -26.69 -29.03 22.85
C ASP A 361 -26.54 -30.49 23.21
N LYS A 362 -27.22 -30.90 24.30
CA LYS A 362 -27.13 -32.26 24.85
C LYS A 362 -27.27 -33.36 23.80
N LYS A 363 -28.14 -33.16 22.80
CA LYS A 363 -28.38 -34.17 21.77
C LYS A 363 -27.20 -34.25 20.80
N LYS A 364 -26.75 -33.10 20.27
CA LYS A 364 -25.58 -33.05 19.36
C LYS A 364 -24.30 -33.47 20.06
N ASP A 365 -24.14 -33.09 21.32
CA ASP A 365 -22.97 -33.43 22.13
C ASP A 365 -22.91 -34.94 22.39
N SER A 366 -24.06 -35.58 22.65
CA SER A 366 -24.16 -37.04 22.76
C SER A 366 -23.83 -37.73 21.43
N GLU A 367 -24.44 -37.27 20.32
CA GLU A 367 -24.17 -37.84 18.98
C GLU A 367 -22.69 -37.70 18.58
N LEU A 368 -22.06 -36.57 18.92
CA LEU A 368 -20.64 -36.32 18.70
C LEU A 368 -19.77 -37.22 19.58
N ALA A 369 -20.09 -37.35 20.86
CA ALA A 369 -19.37 -38.21 21.79
C ALA A 369 -19.44 -39.68 21.35
N ASP A 370 -20.62 -40.16 20.98
CA ASP A 370 -20.82 -41.51 20.44
C ASP A 370 -19.98 -41.72 19.17
N HIS A 371 -19.93 -40.73 18.28
CA HIS A 371 -19.12 -40.81 17.06
C HIS A 371 -17.61 -40.90 17.36
N ILE A 372 -17.10 -40.09 18.29
CA ILE A 372 -15.68 -40.07 18.69
C ILE A 372 -15.31 -41.41 19.35
N LEU A 373 -16.13 -41.89 20.29
CA LEU A 373 -15.91 -43.16 20.98
C LEU A 373 -15.92 -44.34 20.02
N ASN A 374 -16.90 -44.38 19.11
CA ASN A 374 -16.98 -45.42 18.09
C ASN A 374 -15.78 -45.39 17.13
N SER A 375 -15.32 -44.20 16.71
CA SER A 375 -14.13 -44.06 15.87
C SER A 375 -12.85 -44.60 16.55
N HIS A 376 -12.66 -44.30 17.84
CA HIS A 376 -11.54 -44.83 18.62
C HIS A 376 -11.59 -46.35 18.80
N ILE A 377 -12.77 -46.92 19.03
CA ILE A 377 -12.96 -48.38 19.17
C ILE A 377 -12.72 -49.07 17.82
N SER A 378 -13.22 -48.53 16.72
CA SER A 378 -13.00 -49.06 15.37
C SER A 378 -11.52 -49.04 14.96
N SER A 379 -10.79 -47.97 15.29
CA SER A 379 -9.35 -47.85 15.01
C SER A 379 -8.50 -48.87 15.78
N LEU A 380 -8.94 -49.32 16.95
CA LEU A 380 -8.24 -50.32 17.78
C LEU A 380 -8.57 -51.76 17.39
N ARG A 381 -9.74 -52.01 16.80
CA ARG A 381 -10.25 -53.36 16.52
C ARG A 381 -10.13 -53.81 15.06
N SER A 382 -9.58 -52.98 14.16
CA SER A 382 -9.56 -53.24 12.71
C SER A 382 -10.92 -53.67 12.17
N MET A 383 -12.00 -53.23 12.82
CA MET A 383 -13.37 -53.53 12.44
C MET A 383 -13.79 -52.52 11.37
N PRO A 384 -14.54 -52.93 10.33
CA PRO A 384 -15.10 -51.99 9.37
C PRO A 384 -15.97 -50.97 10.12
N VAL A 385 -15.64 -49.70 9.93
CA VAL A 385 -16.36 -48.57 10.53
C VAL A 385 -17.82 -48.62 10.06
N PHE A 386 -18.75 -48.52 11.02
CA PHE A 386 -20.19 -48.52 10.83
C PHE A 386 -20.62 -47.72 9.59
N GLU A 387 -21.40 -48.36 8.71
CA GLU A 387 -21.98 -47.80 7.50
C GLU A 387 -22.78 -46.53 7.82
N ARG A 388 -22.19 -45.37 7.54
CA ARG A 388 -22.99 -44.24 7.04
C ARG A 388 -22.98 -44.35 5.52
N THR A 389 -24.17 -44.40 4.95
CA THR A 389 -24.55 -44.51 3.54
C THR A 389 -24.08 -43.34 2.67
N PHE A 390 -22.79 -43.00 2.73
CA PHE A 390 -22.16 -42.12 1.77
C PHE A 390 -21.28 -43.00 0.91
N ASP A 391 -21.47 -42.97 -0.41
CA ASP A 391 -20.54 -43.57 -1.36
C ASP A 391 -19.15 -42.97 -1.09
N ILE A 392 -18.30 -43.72 -0.38
CA ILE A 392 -17.00 -43.22 0.06
C ILE A 392 -16.15 -43.07 -1.20
N ILE A 393 -15.94 -41.83 -1.63
CA ILE A 393 -15.03 -41.53 -2.73
C ILE A 393 -13.62 -41.94 -2.31
N GLU A 394 -13.00 -42.82 -3.08
CA GLU A 394 -11.63 -43.25 -2.83
C GLU A 394 -10.68 -42.04 -2.75
N LYS A 395 -9.84 -41.99 -1.72
CA LYS A 395 -8.92 -40.88 -1.46
C LYS A 395 -8.05 -40.53 -2.68
N ASN A 396 -7.59 -41.54 -3.43
CA ASN A 396 -6.77 -41.33 -4.62
C ASN A 396 -7.59 -40.73 -5.77
N LEU A 397 -8.83 -41.19 -5.96
CA LEU A 397 -9.73 -40.65 -6.95
C LEU A 397 -10.01 -39.17 -6.67
N LEU A 398 -10.34 -38.80 -5.43
CA LEU A 398 -10.59 -37.40 -5.05
C LEU A 398 -9.36 -36.51 -5.32
N LYS A 399 -8.15 -36.97 -4.95
CA LYS A 399 -6.90 -36.23 -5.22
C LYS A 399 -6.67 -36.02 -6.72
N LYS A 400 -6.84 -37.07 -7.52
CA LYS A 400 -6.69 -37.02 -8.98
C LYS A 400 -7.74 -36.10 -9.60
N TYR A 401 -8.98 -36.16 -9.11
CA TYR A 401 -10.08 -35.32 -9.56
C TYR A 401 -9.81 -33.83 -9.33
N VAL A 402 -9.39 -33.46 -8.11
CA VAL A 402 -9.03 -32.06 -7.79
C VAL A 402 -7.82 -31.60 -8.61
N ALA A 403 -6.82 -32.45 -8.80
CA ALA A 403 -5.66 -32.12 -9.63
C ALA A 403 -6.04 -31.87 -11.09
N TYR A 404 -6.88 -32.74 -11.67
CA TYR A 404 -7.40 -32.62 -13.03
C TYR A 404 -8.23 -31.34 -13.21
N ALA A 405 -9.20 -31.11 -12.31
CA ALA A 405 -10.04 -29.91 -12.34
C ALA A 405 -9.23 -28.61 -12.29
N ARG A 406 -8.14 -28.57 -11.50
CA ARG A 406 -7.27 -27.39 -11.38
C ARG A 406 -6.39 -27.13 -12.60
N GLN A 407 -5.98 -28.19 -13.31
CA GLN A 407 -5.03 -28.08 -14.43
C GLN A 407 -5.75 -27.85 -15.76
N THR A 408 -6.87 -28.54 -15.98
CA THR A 408 -7.54 -28.60 -17.29
C THR A 408 -8.63 -27.55 -17.45
N VAL A 409 -9.39 -27.28 -16.38
CA VAL A 409 -10.64 -26.50 -16.50
C VAL A 409 -10.44 -25.03 -16.12
N ARG A 410 -10.82 -24.12 -17.01
CA ARG A 410 -10.79 -22.67 -16.82
C ARG A 410 -12.16 -22.07 -17.13
N PRO A 411 -13.08 -22.05 -16.14
CA PRO A 411 -14.44 -21.62 -16.38
C PRO A 411 -14.51 -20.13 -16.73
N VAL A 412 -15.40 -19.78 -17.65
CA VAL A 412 -15.72 -18.40 -18.03
C VAL A 412 -17.11 -18.04 -17.51
N LEU A 413 -17.27 -16.81 -17.02
CA LEU A 413 -18.54 -16.34 -16.47
C LEU A 413 -19.62 -16.26 -17.56
N GLY A 414 -20.73 -16.98 -17.38
CA GLY A 414 -21.90 -16.87 -18.25
C GLY A 414 -22.76 -15.64 -17.94
N ASP A 415 -23.56 -15.19 -18.92
CA ASP A 415 -24.38 -13.98 -18.80
C ASP A 415 -25.44 -14.08 -17.68
N GLU A 416 -26.13 -15.22 -17.57
CA GLU A 416 -27.12 -15.44 -16.50
C GLU A 416 -26.50 -15.38 -15.10
N ALA A 417 -25.30 -15.96 -14.93
CA ALA A 417 -24.57 -15.92 -13.68
C ALA A 417 -24.10 -14.50 -13.34
N LYS A 418 -23.66 -13.74 -14.35
CA LYS A 418 -23.26 -12.35 -14.22
C LYS A 418 -24.41 -11.47 -13.73
N ASP A 419 -25.60 -11.59 -14.31
CA ASP A 419 -26.77 -10.83 -13.91
C ASP A 419 -27.21 -11.18 -12.48
N ARG A 420 -27.23 -12.48 -12.13
CA ARG A 420 -27.56 -12.93 -10.78
C ARG A 420 -26.61 -12.41 -9.70
N ILE A 421 -25.30 -12.39 -9.97
CA ILE A 421 -24.27 -11.85 -9.06
C ILE A 421 -24.42 -10.33 -8.92
N LYS A 422 -24.68 -9.63 -10.03
CA LYS A 422 -24.91 -8.18 -10.04
C LYS A 422 -26.12 -7.81 -9.18
N ASP A 423 -27.24 -8.50 -9.36
CA ASP A 423 -28.46 -8.24 -8.60
C ASP A 423 -28.25 -8.45 -7.10
N PHE A 424 -27.56 -9.55 -6.73
CA PHE A 424 -27.21 -9.81 -5.34
C PHE A 424 -26.31 -8.72 -4.75
N TYR A 425 -25.26 -8.29 -5.47
CA TYR A 425 -24.37 -7.24 -4.98
C TYR A 425 -25.10 -5.91 -4.76
N VAL A 426 -26.02 -5.54 -5.66
CA VAL A 426 -26.83 -4.33 -5.52
C VAL A 426 -27.76 -4.43 -4.31
N GLN A 427 -28.39 -5.58 -4.08
CA GLN A 427 -29.21 -5.83 -2.90
C GLN A 427 -28.37 -5.73 -1.62
N LEU A 428 -27.21 -6.38 -1.61
CA LEU A 428 -26.27 -6.35 -0.48
C LEU A 428 -25.90 -4.90 -0.15
N ARG A 429 -25.48 -4.10 -1.15
CA ARG A 429 -25.14 -2.67 -0.98
C ARG A 429 -26.26 -1.84 -0.36
N LYS A 430 -27.54 -2.18 -0.60
CA LYS A 430 -28.68 -1.48 0.01
C LYS A 430 -28.80 -1.82 1.50
N LEU A 431 -28.67 -3.10 1.86
CA LEU A 431 -28.70 -3.58 3.25
C LEU A 431 -27.59 -2.94 4.10
N GLY A 432 -26.35 -2.90 3.60
CA GLY A 432 -25.23 -2.33 4.38
C GLY A 432 -25.28 -0.81 4.60
N LYS A 433 -26.21 -0.07 3.96
CA LYS A 433 -26.44 1.34 4.30
C LYS A 433 -27.29 1.52 5.56
N GLN A 434 -28.02 0.50 5.99
CA GLN A 434 -28.97 0.58 7.12
C GLN A 434 -28.32 0.15 8.45
N ASP A 435 -27.50 -0.89 8.45
CA ASP A 435 -27.07 -1.54 9.71
C ASP A 435 -25.61 -1.26 10.13
N GLY A 436 -24.83 -0.48 9.38
CA GLY A 436 -23.51 0.06 9.79
C GLY A 436 -22.39 -0.94 10.15
N ALA A 437 -22.66 -2.24 10.28
CA ALA A 437 -21.75 -3.20 10.93
C ALA A 437 -20.58 -3.66 10.03
N VAL A 438 -20.77 -3.73 8.71
CA VAL A 438 -19.69 -4.12 7.77
C VAL A 438 -19.81 -3.35 6.44
N PRO A 439 -18.79 -2.56 6.03
CA PRO A 439 -18.80 -1.88 4.74
C PRO A 439 -18.70 -2.89 3.59
N ILE A 440 -19.72 -2.94 2.75
CA ILE A 440 -19.77 -3.76 1.54
C ILE A 440 -18.91 -3.09 0.46
N THR A 441 -17.77 -3.70 0.17
CA THR A 441 -16.81 -3.22 -0.83
C THR A 441 -17.00 -3.95 -2.16
N PRO A 442 -16.61 -3.36 -3.30
CA PRO A 442 -16.71 -4.06 -4.58
C PRO A 442 -15.84 -5.32 -4.66
N ARG A 443 -14.86 -5.49 -3.76
CA ARG A 443 -14.07 -6.73 -3.59
C ARG A 443 -14.94 -7.97 -3.34
N GLN A 444 -16.11 -7.80 -2.73
CA GLN A 444 -17.04 -8.91 -2.52
C GLN A 444 -17.57 -9.50 -3.84
N ILE A 445 -17.66 -8.69 -4.91
CA ILE A 445 -18.00 -9.18 -6.26
C ILE A 445 -16.89 -10.11 -6.78
N GLU A 446 -15.62 -9.71 -6.64
CA GLU A 446 -14.49 -10.56 -7.04
C GLU A 446 -14.45 -11.87 -6.24
N GLY A 447 -14.83 -11.85 -4.97
CA GLY A 447 -15.01 -13.04 -4.14
C GLY A 447 -16.11 -13.96 -4.69
N LEU A 448 -17.29 -13.41 -5.00
CA LEU A 448 -18.42 -14.15 -5.56
C LEU A 448 -18.09 -14.77 -6.93
N ILE A 449 -17.39 -14.04 -7.81
CA ILE A 449 -16.94 -14.57 -9.09
C ILE A 449 -15.99 -15.75 -8.86
N ARG A 450 -14.98 -15.59 -7.99
CA ARG A 450 -14.02 -16.66 -7.69
C ARG A 450 -14.68 -17.91 -7.10
N LEU A 451 -15.68 -17.75 -6.23
CA LEU A 451 -16.45 -18.86 -5.66
C LEU A 451 -17.32 -19.54 -6.72
N SER A 452 -17.94 -18.77 -7.63
CA SER A 452 -18.76 -19.29 -8.72
C SER A 452 -17.90 -20.07 -9.73
N GLU A 453 -16.73 -19.54 -10.09
CA GLU A 453 -15.74 -20.24 -10.91
C GLU A 453 -15.24 -21.52 -10.23
N ALA A 454 -15.00 -21.49 -8.91
CA ALA A 454 -14.61 -22.68 -8.16
C ALA A 454 -15.71 -23.76 -8.17
N SER A 455 -16.97 -23.36 -8.05
CA SER A 455 -18.13 -24.26 -8.16
C SER A 455 -18.20 -24.91 -9.55
N ALA A 456 -18.09 -24.11 -10.63
CA ALA A 456 -18.10 -24.63 -12.00
C ALA A 456 -16.93 -25.58 -12.26
N LYS A 457 -15.75 -25.28 -11.69
CA LYS A 457 -14.55 -26.10 -11.80
C LYS A 457 -14.69 -27.48 -11.13
N ILE A 458 -15.37 -27.56 -9.99
CA ILE A 458 -15.67 -28.84 -9.33
C ILE A 458 -16.57 -29.71 -10.20
N ARG A 459 -17.45 -29.11 -11.02
CA ARG A 459 -18.28 -29.81 -12.01
C ARG A 459 -17.54 -30.14 -13.31
N LEU A 460 -16.27 -29.74 -13.44
CA LEU A 460 -15.48 -29.79 -14.68
C LEU A 460 -16.11 -29.00 -15.85
N SER A 461 -16.90 -27.97 -15.55
CA SER A 461 -17.51 -27.11 -16.56
C SER A 461 -16.60 -25.96 -16.97
N GLU A 462 -16.55 -25.68 -18.27
CA GLU A 462 -15.85 -24.50 -18.83
C GLU A 462 -16.70 -23.21 -18.78
N LYS A 463 -17.97 -23.30 -18.35
CA LYS A 463 -18.86 -22.15 -18.21
C LYS A 463 -19.49 -22.12 -16.82
N VAL A 464 -19.48 -20.95 -16.19
CA VAL A 464 -20.19 -20.70 -14.93
C VAL A 464 -21.68 -20.52 -15.24
N GLU A 465 -22.50 -21.39 -14.68
CA GLU A 465 -23.97 -21.36 -14.84
C GLU A 465 -24.64 -20.66 -13.66
N LEU A 466 -25.92 -20.35 -13.81
CA LEU A 466 -26.74 -19.73 -12.75
C LEU A 466 -26.68 -20.51 -11.43
N GLY A 467 -26.75 -21.84 -11.48
CA GLY A 467 -26.65 -22.69 -10.30
C GLY A 467 -25.31 -22.60 -9.56
N ASP A 468 -24.21 -22.28 -10.25
CA ASP A 468 -22.90 -22.03 -9.62
C ASP A 468 -22.91 -20.70 -8.85
N ALA A 469 -23.47 -19.65 -9.47
CA ALA A 469 -23.64 -18.35 -8.83
C ALA A 469 -24.54 -18.44 -7.59
N GLU A 470 -25.65 -19.17 -7.66
CA GLU A 470 -26.55 -19.38 -6.52
C GLU A 470 -25.88 -20.13 -5.37
N ARG A 471 -25.03 -21.12 -5.65
CA ARG A 471 -24.24 -21.80 -4.61
C ARG A 471 -23.27 -20.84 -3.92
N ALA A 472 -22.55 -20.02 -4.68
CA ALA A 472 -21.64 -19.02 -4.13
C ALA A 472 -22.37 -17.96 -3.31
N ILE A 473 -23.52 -17.48 -3.79
CA ILE A 473 -24.37 -16.51 -3.09
C ILE A 473 -24.89 -17.09 -1.78
N ARG A 474 -25.46 -18.30 -1.81
CA ARG A 474 -25.98 -19.00 -0.62
C ARG A 474 -24.90 -19.15 0.46
N LEU A 475 -23.68 -19.51 0.07
CA LEU A 475 -22.56 -19.63 1.00
C LEU A 475 -22.17 -18.29 1.62
N THR A 476 -22.15 -17.24 0.79
CA THR A 476 -21.83 -15.87 1.22
C THR A 476 -22.91 -15.31 2.14
N GLU A 477 -24.19 -15.49 1.80
CA GLU A 477 -25.34 -15.14 2.63
C GLU A 477 -25.30 -15.87 3.98
N PHE A 478 -25.02 -17.18 3.96
CA PHE A 478 -24.90 -17.96 5.19
C PHE A 478 -23.83 -17.35 6.12
N VAL A 479 -22.65 -17.06 5.59
CA VAL A 479 -21.55 -16.43 6.34
C VAL A 479 -21.97 -15.05 6.86
N LEU A 480 -22.53 -14.20 6.00
CA LEU A 480 -22.93 -12.84 6.38
C LEU A 480 -24.00 -12.85 7.47
N ARG A 481 -25.01 -13.73 7.37
CA ARG A 481 -26.04 -13.90 8.41
C ARG A 481 -25.44 -14.27 9.75
N GLN A 482 -24.43 -15.14 9.78
CA GLN A 482 -23.77 -15.52 11.03
C GLN A 482 -22.93 -14.37 11.62
N ILE A 483 -22.35 -13.51 10.78
CA ILE A 483 -21.62 -12.31 11.21
C ILE A 483 -22.57 -11.23 11.73
N MET A 484 -23.74 -11.09 11.11
CA MET A 484 -24.78 -10.10 11.47
C MET A 484 -25.73 -10.57 12.59
N TYR A 485 -25.54 -11.77 13.14
CA TYR A 485 -26.39 -12.32 14.19
C TYR A 485 -26.06 -11.69 15.54
N ASP A 486 -26.85 -10.69 15.93
CA ASP A 486 -26.89 -10.11 17.27
C ASP A 486 -28.01 -10.78 18.10
N LYS A 487 -27.66 -11.32 19.27
CA LYS A 487 -28.55 -12.16 20.07
C LYS A 487 -29.50 -11.35 20.95
N GLU A 488 -29.30 -10.04 21.11
CA GLU A 488 -30.24 -9.20 21.87
C GLU A 488 -31.61 -9.04 21.17
N ILE A 489 -31.68 -9.25 19.85
CA ILE A 489 -32.91 -9.08 19.06
C ILE A 489 -33.69 -10.40 18.85
N GLY A 490 -33.10 -11.55 19.18
CA GLY A 490 -33.83 -12.82 19.22
C GLY A 490 -34.63 -13.20 17.96
N ARG A 491 -34.24 -12.75 16.76
CA ARG A 491 -34.94 -13.11 15.52
C ARG A 491 -34.11 -14.07 14.67
N TYR A 492 -34.72 -15.22 14.37
CA TYR A 492 -34.60 -15.80 13.04
C TYR A 492 -35.14 -14.77 12.06
N ASP A 493 -34.31 -14.26 11.16
CA ASP A 493 -34.77 -13.43 10.07
C ASP A 493 -35.43 -14.33 9.00
N VAL A 494 -36.58 -14.87 9.35
CA VAL A 494 -37.51 -15.61 8.47
C VAL A 494 -38.62 -14.68 7.97
N ASP A 495 -38.66 -13.43 8.42
CA ASP A 495 -39.67 -12.44 8.01
C ASP A 495 -39.23 -11.56 6.82
N ILE A 496 -38.21 -11.95 6.04
CA ILE A 496 -37.91 -11.32 4.72
C ILE A 496 -38.72 -11.95 3.57
N VAL A 497 -39.59 -12.93 3.85
CA VAL A 497 -40.48 -13.51 2.82
C VAL A 497 -41.81 -12.76 2.69
N ASN A 498 -42.19 -11.85 3.58
CA ASN A 498 -43.41 -11.05 3.41
C ASN A 498 -43.21 -9.60 3.84
N ILE A 499 -43.02 -8.73 2.83
CA ILE A 499 -43.54 -7.36 2.72
C ILE A 499 -43.96 -6.70 4.06
N GLY A 500 -43.08 -5.87 4.62
CA GLY A 500 -43.46 -4.70 5.42
C GLY A 500 -43.38 -4.79 6.95
N ALA A 501 -42.26 -4.34 7.53
CA ALA A 501 -42.26 -3.63 8.82
C ALA A 501 -41.24 -2.46 8.73
N PRO A 502 -41.69 -1.21 8.47
CA PRO A 502 -40.89 -0.12 7.90
C PRO A 502 -40.67 1.01 8.91
N LYS A 503 -39.99 2.10 8.52
CA LYS A 503 -40.05 3.52 8.98
C LYS A 503 -40.79 3.88 10.29
N SER A 504 -42.00 3.34 10.50
CA SER A 504 -42.86 3.49 11.68
C SER A 504 -42.17 3.25 13.04
N HIS A 505 -41.25 2.28 13.18
CA HIS A 505 -40.58 2.08 14.49
C HIS A 505 -39.64 3.25 14.86
N MET A 506 -38.91 3.79 13.87
CA MET A 506 -38.05 4.95 14.08
C MET A 506 -38.87 6.22 14.31
N ASP A 507 -39.97 6.39 13.57
CA ASP A 507 -40.88 7.52 13.76
C ASP A 507 -41.51 7.51 15.16
N ASN A 508 -41.91 6.33 15.67
CA ASN A 508 -42.46 6.18 17.02
C ASN A 508 -41.40 6.44 18.11
N THR A 509 -40.15 6.02 17.89
CA THR A 509 -39.05 6.25 18.84
C THR A 509 -38.75 7.75 18.97
N ASN A 510 -38.66 8.47 17.85
CA ASN A 510 -38.45 9.92 17.83
C ASN A 510 -39.61 10.68 18.49
N THR A 511 -40.84 10.22 18.26
CA THR A 511 -42.03 10.82 18.86
C THR A 511 -42.01 10.69 20.38
N ILE A 512 -41.66 9.52 20.92
CA ILE A 512 -41.58 9.30 22.37
C ILE A 512 -40.47 10.13 23.01
N VAL A 513 -39.29 10.25 22.38
CA VAL A 513 -38.21 11.12 22.86
C VAL A 513 -38.64 12.59 22.90
N ASN A 514 -39.39 13.05 21.90
CA ASN A 514 -39.91 14.42 21.88
C ASN A 514 -40.94 14.68 22.99
N ILE A 515 -41.84 13.73 23.28
CA ILE A 515 -42.80 13.81 24.40
C ILE A 515 -42.04 13.96 25.72
N ILE A 516 -41.03 13.11 25.95
CA ILE A 516 -40.22 13.15 27.16
C ILE A 516 -39.50 14.51 27.28
N ARG A 517 -38.92 15.02 26.19
CA ARG A 517 -38.24 16.32 26.16
C ARG A 517 -39.19 17.49 26.46
N GLN A 518 -40.41 17.46 25.95
CA GLN A 518 -41.41 18.50 26.19
C GLN A 518 -41.86 18.50 27.65
N MET A 519 -42.17 17.33 28.21
CA MET A 519 -42.56 17.21 29.62
C MET A 519 -41.41 17.58 30.58
N GLN A 520 -40.16 17.33 30.18
CA GLN A 520 -38.99 17.73 30.94
C GLN A 520 -38.80 19.24 31.04
N SER A 521 -39.32 20.01 30.09
CA SER A 521 -39.22 21.47 30.13
C SER A 521 -40.05 22.09 31.26
N GLU A 522 -41.10 21.39 31.72
CA GLU A 522 -41.95 21.81 32.83
C GLU A 522 -41.54 21.16 34.17
N PHE A 523 -41.01 19.92 34.14
CA PHE A 523 -40.59 19.18 35.34
C PHE A 523 -39.27 18.43 35.13
N ASP A 524 -38.28 18.60 36.02
CA ASP A 524 -36.92 18.02 35.86
C ASP A 524 -36.90 16.48 35.77
N LYS A 525 -37.90 15.80 36.35
CA LYS A 525 -38.15 14.35 36.25
C LYS A 525 -39.56 14.12 35.72
N VAL A 526 -39.71 13.24 34.73
CA VAL A 526 -41.01 12.93 34.09
C VAL A 526 -41.49 11.56 34.52
N GLU A 527 -42.77 11.44 34.87
CA GLU A 527 -43.38 10.18 35.27
C GLU A 527 -43.71 9.30 34.06
N VAL A 528 -43.30 8.02 34.08
CA VAL A 528 -43.49 7.07 32.96
C VAL A 528 -44.97 6.88 32.62
N ALA A 529 -45.84 6.88 33.63
CA ALA A 529 -47.29 6.75 33.44
C ALA A 529 -47.87 7.89 32.58
N LYS A 530 -47.39 9.12 32.77
CA LYS A 530 -47.83 10.29 32.00
C LYS A 530 -47.34 10.25 30.55
N VAL A 531 -46.14 9.73 30.30
CA VAL A 531 -45.60 9.55 28.94
C VAL A 531 -46.41 8.51 28.17
N ILE A 532 -46.81 7.42 28.83
CA ILE A 532 -47.68 6.39 28.24
C ILE A 532 -49.06 6.98 27.92
N GLU A 533 -49.65 7.73 28.86
CA GLU A 533 -50.97 8.35 28.65
C GLU A 533 -50.97 9.37 27.50
N GLU A 534 -49.92 10.18 27.38
CA GLU A 534 -49.77 11.17 26.30
C GLU A 534 -49.52 10.50 24.94
N ALA A 535 -48.70 9.44 24.90
CA ALA A 535 -48.44 8.67 23.68
C ALA A 535 -49.69 7.93 23.17
N GLU A 536 -50.55 7.45 24.08
CA GLU A 536 -51.82 6.82 23.73
C GLU A 536 -52.87 7.83 23.25
N LYS A 537 -53.04 8.96 23.96
CA LYS A 537 -54.05 9.97 23.62
C LYS A 537 -53.72 10.75 22.35
N THR A 538 -52.48 11.19 22.21
CA THR A 538 -52.08 12.15 21.16
C THR A 538 -51.59 11.43 19.90
N TYR A 539 -50.89 10.30 20.05
CA TYR A 539 -50.24 9.60 18.93
C TYR A 539 -50.79 8.19 18.65
N LYS A 540 -51.79 7.71 19.43
CA LYS A 540 -52.40 6.37 19.30
C LYS A 540 -51.39 5.22 19.29
N ILE A 541 -50.31 5.35 20.04
CA ILE A 541 -49.30 4.29 20.17
C ILE A 541 -49.72 3.37 21.31
N GLU A 542 -49.87 2.07 21.03
CA GLU A 542 -50.25 1.07 22.05
C GLU A 542 -49.27 1.04 23.23
N ARG A 543 -49.78 0.99 24.47
CA ARG A 543 -49.00 0.90 25.72
C ARG A 543 -47.77 0.01 25.66
N HIS A 544 -47.93 -1.23 25.18
CA HIS A 544 -46.84 -2.21 25.15
C HIS A 544 -45.69 -1.78 24.24
N LYS A 545 -45.96 -1.02 23.18
CA LYS A 545 -44.92 -0.46 22.29
C LYS A 545 -44.17 0.68 22.94
N VAL A 546 -44.87 1.52 23.71
CA VAL A 546 -44.26 2.64 24.47
C VAL A 546 -43.35 2.11 25.58
N GLU A 547 -43.83 1.14 26.37
CA GLU A 547 -43.05 0.50 27.43
C GLU A 547 -41.79 -0.17 26.88
N ARG A 548 -41.88 -0.83 25.72
CA ARG A 548 -40.73 -1.42 25.04
C ARG A 548 -39.69 -0.38 24.60
N ILE A 549 -40.13 0.73 24.01
CA ILE A 549 -39.23 1.81 23.58
C ILE A 549 -38.56 2.49 24.79
N ILE A 550 -39.28 2.69 25.90
CA ILE A 550 -38.70 3.25 27.13
C ILE A 550 -37.64 2.31 27.73
N GLN A 551 -37.87 0.98 27.69
CA GLN A 551 -36.85 0.01 28.10
C GLN A 551 -35.61 0.05 27.19
N GLU A 552 -35.79 0.16 25.87
CA GLU A 552 -34.69 0.30 24.91
C GLU A 552 -33.85 1.56 25.17
N LEU A 553 -34.49 2.72 25.37
CA LEU A 553 -33.81 3.99 25.66
C LEU A 553 -33.04 3.93 26.99
N ARG A 554 -33.53 3.14 27.95
CA ARG A 554 -32.88 2.94 29.24
C ARG A 554 -31.62 2.07 29.14
N ILE A 555 -31.67 1.00 28.34
CA ILE A 555 -30.50 0.14 28.07
C ILE A 555 -29.40 0.94 27.36
N ARG A 556 -29.78 1.86 26.47
CA ARG A 556 -28.84 2.74 25.75
C ARG A 556 -28.28 3.90 26.58
N ASN A 557 -28.68 4.02 27.86
CA ASN A 557 -28.34 5.14 28.74
C ASN A 557 -28.78 6.52 28.21
N GLU A 558 -29.78 6.57 27.32
CA GLU A 558 -30.35 7.84 26.83
C GLU A 558 -31.34 8.43 27.84
N ILE A 559 -31.97 7.57 28.65
CA ILE A 559 -32.80 7.98 29.80
C ILE A 559 -32.27 7.39 31.11
N TYR A 560 -32.27 8.22 32.15
CA TYR A 560 -31.92 7.87 33.52
C TYR A 560 -33.18 7.70 34.37
N SER A 561 -33.21 6.65 35.20
CA SER A 561 -34.23 6.45 36.24
C SER A 561 -33.55 6.09 37.56
N ALA A 562 -33.91 6.78 38.65
CA ALA A 562 -33.34 6.52 39.96
C ALA A 562 -33.97 5.26 40.59
N PRO A 563 -33.19 4.36 41.22
CA PRO A 563 -33.72 3.17 41.89
C PRO A 563 -34.63 3.49 43.08
N GLU A 564 -34.44 4.65 43.73
CA GLU A 564 -35.22 5.10 44.90
C GLU A 564 -36.69 5.38 44.57
N ASP A 565 -37.01 5.65 43.30
CA ASP A 565 -38.34 6.01 42.83
C ASP A 565 -39.14 4.82 42.24
N GLY A 566 -38.66 3.58 42.39
CA GLY A 566 -39.30 2.38 41.83
C GLY A 566 -39.35 2.35 40.29
N TYR A 567 -38.49 3.11 39.62
CA TYR A 567 -38.47 3.35 38.16
C TYR A 567 -39.68 4.11 37.60
N SER A 568 -40.45 4.76 38.48
CA SER A 568 -41.64 5.54 38.09
C SER A 568 -41.30 6.84 37.36
N TYR A 569 -40.08 7.36 37.51
CA TYR A 569 -39.63 8.60 36.88
C TYR A 569 -38.40 8.39 35.99
N ILE A 570 -38.42 9.09 34.84
CA ILE A 570 -37.37 9.09 33.81
C ILE A 570 -36.90 10.51 33.50
N LYS A 571 -35.62 10.64 33.16
CA LYS A 571 -34.97 11.90 32.76
C LYS A 571 -34.07 11.63 31.55
N LEU A 572 -34.20 12.38 30.45
CA LEU A 572 -33.20 12.31 29.36
C LEU A 572 -31.82 12.71 29.89
N VAL A 573 -30.81 11.92 29.54
CA VAL A 573 -29.42 12.21 29.88
C VAL A 573 -28.93 13.29 28.91
N SER A 574 -28.65 14.49 29.41
CA SER A 574 -28.14 15.60 28.62
C SER A 574 -26.69 15.31 28.19
N GLY A 575 -26.53 14.65 27.05
CA GLY A 575 -25.32 14.67 26.24
C GLY A 575 -25.54 15.59 25.04
N GLU A 576 -24.59 16.50 24.79
CA GLU A 576 -24.52 17.27 23.55
C GLU A 576 -24.59 16.31 22.36
N LEU A 577 -25.62 16.49 21.51
CA LEU A 577 -25.76 15.88 20.19
C LEU A 577 -25.67 17.00 19.14
#